data_AF-A0A699ZSE8-F1
#
_entry.id   AF-A0A699ZSE8-F1
#
_cell.length_a   1.000
_cell.length_b   1.000
_cell.length_c   1.000
_cell.angle_alpha   90.00
_cell.angle_beta   90.00
_cell.angle_gamma   90.00
#
_symmetry.space_group_name_H-M   'P 1'
#
loop_
_entity.id
_entity.type
_entity.pdbx_description
1 polymer ?
#
loop_
_entity_poly.entity_id
_entity_poly.type
_entity_poly.pdbx_seq_one_letter_code
_entity_poly.pdbx_strand_id
1 'polypeptide(L)'
;MLNVSSTLEPAATAAGACVIRLKGGDPYVFGRGGEEVQYLAAKGIQVHAVPGITAAAGICAELGIPMTHRGVATSVRFLTGHARDGGEQTLPSLQAQLEVHGLPPDVPAVAVERGTTRRQRVCWGSVGQLAGRAQAAGLKSPTLIIIGQVVSLAPGWSQWQAAGKPLVWSAGQPPRHGYRLPVLDTELLQQQQLALSAQCSTEAGEGQE
;
A
#
# COMPACT_ATOMS: atom_id res chain seq x y z
N MET A 1 -23.24 -3.65 0.50
CA MET A 1 -24.05 -4.75 -0.05
C MET A 1 -24.51 -4.42 -1.47
N LEU A 2 -23.64 -3.79 -2.28
CA LEU A 2 -24.02 -3.36 -3.63
C LEU A 2 -23.68 -4.47 -4.61
N ASN A 3 -24.73 -5.03 -5.21
CA ASN A 3 -24.74 -5.87 -6.42
C ASN A 3 -24.76 -7.40 -6.29
N VAL A 4 -24.74 -8.00 -5.10
CA VAL A 4 -24.81 -9.49 -4.98
C VAL A 4 -26.22 -10.00 -5.26
N SER A 5 -27.22 -9.49 -4.54
CA SER A 5 -28.63 -9.91 -4.65
C SER A 5 -29.25 -9.58 -6.01
N SER A 6 -28.83 -8.48 -6.64
CA SER A 6 -29.41 -7.98 -7.89
C SER A 6 -28.74 -8.52 -9.16
N THR A 7 -27.52 -9.08 -9.09
CA THR A 7 -26.82 -9.60 -10.29
C THR A 7 -26.19 -10.98 -10.07
N LEU A 8 -25.46 -11.17 -8.98
CA LEU A 8 -24.69 -12.40 -8.77
C LEU A 8 -25.59 -13.60 -8.45
N GLU A 9 -26.62 -13.43 -7.61
CA GLU A 9 -27.57 -14.51 -7.27
C GLU A 9 -28.43 -14.95 -8.47
N PRO A 10 -29.08 -14.06 -9.24
CA PRO A 10 -29.84 -14.48 -10.42
C PRO A 10 -28.99 -15.23 -11.44
N ALA A 11 -27.74 -14.79 -11.66
CA ALA A 11 -26.82 -15.47 -12.56
C ALA A 11 -26.42 -16.86 -12.03
N ALA A 12 -26.18 -16.99 -10.72
CA ALA A 12 -25.72 -18.23 -10.10
C ALA A 12 -26.83 -19.27 -9.89
N THR A 13 -28.09 -18.87 -9.93
CA THR A 13 -29.25 -19.78 -9.85
C THR A 13 -29.78 -20.22 -11.21
N ALA A 14 -29.27 -19.65 -12.30
CA ALA A 14 -29.62 -20.08 -13.66
C ALA A 14 -29.10 -21.51 -13.94
N ALA A 15 -29.97 -22.35 -14.52
CA ALA A 15 -29.67 -23.75 -14.77
C ALA A 15 -28.40 -23.92 -15.63
N GLY A 16 -27.41 -24.65 -15.12
CA GLY A 16 -26.15 -24.93 -15.82
C GLY A 16 -25.15 -23.77 -15.88
N ALA A 17 -25.39 -22.66 -15.20
CA ALA A 17 -24.50 -21.50 -15.25
C ALA A 17 -23.20 -21.71 -14.46
N CYS A 18 -22.07 -21.33 -15.06
CA CYS A 18 -20.79 -21.12 -14.37
C CYS A 18 -20.53 -19.62 -14.29
N VAL A 19 -20.54 -19.06 -13.07
CA VAL A 19 -20.45 -17.60 -12.86
C VAL A 19 -19.10 -17.23 -12.27
N ILE A 20 -18.44 -16.26 -12.90
CA ILE A 20 -17.19 -15.70 -12.40
C ILE A 20 -17.43 -14.28 -11.90
N ARG A 21 -17.19 -14.07 -10.61
CA ARG A 21 -17.15 -12.75 -9.99
C ARG A 21 -15.73 -12.23 -9.97
N LEU A 22 -15.35 -11.45 -10.98
CA LEU A 22 -14.02 -10.85 -11.02
C LEU A 22 -13.92 -9.70 -10.02
N LYS A 23 -12.89 -9.75 -9.16
CA LYS A 23 -12.59 -8.74 -8.14
C LYS A 23 -11.18 -8.20 -8.35
N GLY A 24 -10.97 -6.92 -8.05
CA GLY A 24 -9.64 -6.33 -8.06
C GLY A 24 -8.85 -6.76 -6.83
N GLY A 25 -7.57 -7.08 -7.03
CA GLY A 25 -6.68 -7.49 -5.95
C GLY A 25 -7.04 -8.87 -5.39
N ASP A 26 -7.12 -8.96 -4.06
CA ASP A 26 -7.55 -10.18 -3.37
C ASP A 26 -9.02 -10.06 -2.91
N PRO A 27 -9.87 -11.08 -3.11
CA PRO A 27 -11.27 -11.05 -2.69
C PRO A 27 -11.51 -10.75 -1.20
N TYR A 28 -10.57 -11.12 -0.32
CA TYR A 28 -10.70 -11.06 1.13
C TYR A 28 -9.86 -9.95 1.79
N VAL A 29 -8.96 -9.29 1.06
CA VAL A 29 -8.30 -8.06 1.54
C VAL A 29 -9.15 -6.84 1.16
N PHE A 30 -9.99 -6.37 2.09
CA PHE A 30 -10.92 -5.25 1.93
C PHE A 30 -11.90 -5.36 0.74
N GLY A 31 -11.94 -6.51 0.06
CA GLY A 31 -12.81 -6.75 -1.10
C GLY A 31 -14.24 -7.17 -0.77
N ARG A 32 -14.58 -7.34 0.51
CA ARG A 32 -15.88 -7.84 0.99
C ARG A 32 -16.28 -9.22 0.45
N GLY A 33 -15.32 -10.02 -0.06
CA GLY A 33 -15.62 -11.35 -0.60
C GLY A 33 -16.27 -12.29 0.43
N GLY A 34 -15.95 -12.15 1.72
CA GLY A 34 -16.59 -12.93 2.78
C GLY A 34 -18.10 -12.71 2.87
N GLU A 35 -18.55 -11.46 2.73
CA GLU A 35 -19.99 -11.14 2.68
C GLU A 35 -20.66 -11.74 1.44
N GLU A 36 -20.01 -11.68 0.27
CA GLU A 36 -20.54 -12.26 -0.97
C GLU A 36 -20.67 -13.78 -0.86
N VAL A 37 -19.67 -14.46 -0.29
CA VAL A 37 -19.68 -15.91 -0.08
C VAL A 37 -20.74 -16.32 0.94
N GLN A 38 -20.83 -15.63 2.08
CA GLN A 38 -21.83 -15.92 3.11
C GLN A 38 -23.25 -15.78 2.55
N TYR A 39 -23.49 -14.75 1.75
CA TYR A 39 -24.80 -14.53 1.12
C TYR A 39 -25.19 -15.67 0.17
N LEU A 40 -24.29 -16.10 -0.70
CA LEU A 40 -24.54 -17.18 -1.67
C LEU A 40 -24.65 -18.55 -0.99
N ALA A 41 -23.85 -18.80 0.05
CA ALA A 41 -23.93 -20.02 0.85
C ALA A 41 -25.31 -20.18 1.52
N ALA A 42 -25.90 -19.09 2.02
CA ALA A 42 -27.26 -19.09 2.58
C ALA A 42 -28.36 -19.44 1.56
N LYS A 43 -28.04 -19.43 0.26
CA LYS A 43 -28.92 -19.80 -0.86
C LYS A 43 -28.61 -21.17 -1.44
N GLY A 44 -27.70 -21.94 -0.83
CA GLY A 44 -27.26 -23.25 -1.32
C GLY A 44 -26.33 -23.19 -2.53
N ILE A 45 -25.79 -22.01 -2.86
CA ILE A 45 -24.87 -21.83 -3.99
C ILE A 45 -23.44 -22.05 -3.49
N GLN A 46 -22.76 -23.03 -4.06
CA GLN A 46 -21.35 -23.28 -3.75
C GLN A 46 -20.46 -22.22 -4.42
N VAL A 47 -19.56 -21.63 -3.64
CA VAL A 47 -18.63 -20.61 -4.12
C VAL A 47 -17.20 -21.06 -3.84
N HIS A 48 -16.35 -21.00 -4.85
CA HIS A 48 -14.91 -21.19 -4.71
C HIS A 48 -14.20 -19.84 -4.85
N ALA A 49 -13.54 -19.38 -3.79
CA ALA A 49 -12.75 -18.16 -3.82
C ALA A 49 -11.33 -18.46 -4.29
N VAL A 50 -10.93 -17.82 -5.40
CA VAL A 50 -9.55 -17.88 -5.90
C VAL A 50 -8.78 -16.67 -5.36
N PRO A 51 -7.66 -16.86 -4.64
CA PRO A 51 -6.89 -15.76 -4.08
C PRO A 51 -6.27 -14.91 -5.19
N GLY A 52 -6.04 -13.64 -4.88
CA GLY A 52 -5.40 -12.69 -5.80
C GLY A 52 -4.20 -11.98 -5.17
N ILE A 53 -3.47 -11.23 -5.99
CA ILE A 53 -2.39 -10.37 -5.49
C ILE A 53 -3.03 -9.08 -4.97
N THR A 54 -3.03 -8.88 -3.65
CA THR A 54 -3.46 -7.60 -3.08
C THR A 54 -2.58 -6.45 -3.57
N ALA A 55 -3.18 -5.26 -3.73
CA ALA A 55 -2.49 -4.08 -4.27
C ALA A 55 -1.19 -3.77 -3.51
N ALA A 56 -1.17 -3.97 -2.20
CA ALA A 56 0.01 -3.75 -1.38
C ALA A 56 1.17 -4.70 -1.72
N ALA A 57 0.93 -6.00 -1.91
CA ALA A 57 1.98 -6.93 -2.29
C ALA A 57 2.52 -6.61 -3.70
N GLY A 58 1.61 -6.32 -4.65
CA GLY A 58 1.99 -5.98 -6.02
C GLY A 58 2.80 -4.69 -6.12
N ILE A 59 2.36 -3.62 -5.45
CA ILE A 59 3.04 -2.33 -5.44
C ILE A 59 4.39 -2.41 -4.72
N CYS A 60 4.45 -3.06 -3.55
CA CYS A 60 5.69 -3.22 -2.82
C CYS A 60 6.75 -3.98 -3.65
N ALA A 61 6.35 -5.09 -4.28
CA ALA A 61 7.24 -5.84 -5.16
C ALA A 61 7.67 -5.03 -6.39
N GLU A 62 6.76 -4.24 -6.98
CA GLU A 62 7.06 -3.42 -8.16
C GLU A 62 7.98 -2.24 -7.85
N LEU A 63 7.87 -1.62 -6.66
CA LEU A 63 8.72 -0.50 -6.23
C LEU A 63 10.01 -0.94 -5.53
N GLY A 64 10.17 -2.23 -5.23
CA GLY A 64 11.30 -2.73 -4.44
C GLY A 64 11.21 -2.36 -2.96
N ILE A 65 10.01 -2.18 -2.42
CA ILE A 65 9.77 -1.95 -0.99
C ILE A 65 9.52 -3.31 -0.33
N PRO A 66 10.43 -3.84 0.50
CA PRO A 66 10.13 -5.05 1.25
C PRO A 66 9.05 -4.74 2.30
N MET A 67 8.02 -5.58 2.42
CA MET A 67 6.97 -5.32 3.41
C MET A 67 7.47 -5.54 4.85
N THR A 68 8.49 -6.39 5.01
CA THR A 68 9.22 -6.59 6.27
C THR A 68 10.71 -6.65 5.97
N HIS A 69 11.53 -6.21 6.91
CA HIS A 69 12.98 -6.35 6.82
C HIS A 69 13.56 -6.47 8.23
N ARG A 70 14.53 -7.37 8.42
CA ARG A 70 15.14 -7.61 9.73
C ARG A 70 15.77 -6.30 10.25
N GLY A 71 15.54 -6.00 11.53
CA GLY A 71 16.02 -4.76 12.14
C GLY A 71 15.30 -3.49 11.71
N VAL A 72 14.26 -3.60 10.86
CA VAL A 72 13.50 -2.45 10.34
C VAL A 72 12.01 -2.59 10.61
N ALA A 73 11.40 -3.72 10.22
CA ALA A 73 9.99 -4.02 10.47
C ALA A 73 9.76 -5.53 10.59
N THR A 74 9.16 -5.95 11.70
CA THR A 74 8.77 -7.34 11.98
C THR A 74 7.28 -7.60 11.79
N SER A 75 6.51 -6.56 11.48
CA SER A 75 5.07 -6.66 11.28
C SER A 75 4.61 -5.78 10.13
N VAL A 76 3.50 -6.18 9.51
CA VAL A 76 2.79 -5.41 8.48
C VAL A 76 1.35 -5.27 8.92
N ARG A 77 0.81 -4.06 8.83
CA ARG A 77 -0.60 -3.80 9.11
C ARG A 77 -1.28 -3.25 7.88
N PHE A 78 -2.37 -3.89 7.47
CA PHE A 78 -3.26 -3.39 6.44
C PHE A 78 -4.39 -2.62 7.10
N LEU A 79 -4.63 -1.40 6.65
CA LEU A 79 -5.68 -0.52 7.14
C LEU A 79 -6.53 -0.05 5.95
N THR A 80 -7.82 0.15 6.19
CA THR A 80 -8.71 0.80 5.22
C THR A 80 -8.79 2.29 5.53
N GLY A 81 -8.74 3.13 4.49
CA GLY A 81 -8.99 4.57 4.59
C GLY A 81 -10.48 4.95 4.59
N HIS A 82 -11.40 3.99 4.64
CA HIS A 82 -12.83 4.30 4.76
C HIS A 82 -13.25 4.28 6.23
N ALA A 83 -13.82 5.37 6.73
CA ALA A 83 -14.46 5.39 8.04
C ALA A 83 -15.72 4.52 8.04
N ARG A 84 -16.04 3.92 9.19
CA ARG A 84 -17.22 3.05 9.37
C ARG A 84 -18.54 3.76 9.03
N ASP A 85 -18.58 5.08 9.13
CA ASP A 85 -19.78 5.90 8.94
C ASP A 85 -19.92 6.47 7.52
N GLY A 86 -19.18 5.93 6.54
CA GLY A 86 -19.22 6.40 5.15
C GLY A 86 -18.41 7.67 4.88
N GLY A 87 -17.71 8.19 5.89
CA GLY A 87 -16.72 9.25 5.71
C GLY A 87 -15.48 8.74 4.97
N GLU A 88 -15.02 9.50 3.98
CA GLU A 88 -13.72 9.28 3.34
C GLU A 88 -12.64 9.78 4.31
N GLN A 89 -11.76 8.91 4.82
CA GLN A 89 -10.56 9.40 5.47
C GLN A 89 -9.64 9.91 4.37
N THR A 90 -9.50 11.22 4.31
CA THR A 90 -8.58 11.87 3.39
C THR A 90 -7.15 11.66 3.88
N LEU A 91 -6.19 11.71 2.95
CA LEU A 91 -4.78 11.64 3.31
C LEU A 91 -4.35 12.74 4.31
N PRO A 92 -4.82 14.00 4.20
CA PRO A 92 -4.59 15.01 5.25
C PRO A 92 -5.10 14.60 6.63
N SER A 93 -6.31 14.05 6.75
CA SER A 93 -6.85 13.61 8.05
C SER A 93 -6.07 12.43 8.64
N LEU A 94 -5.62 11.49 7.78
CA LEU A 94 -4.77 10.38 8.22
C LEU A 94 -3.42 10.90 8.74
N GLN A 95 -2.78 11.81 8.00
CA GLN A 95 -1.51 12.41 8.41
C GLN A 95 -1.65 13.09 9.79
N ALA A 96 -2.66 13.94 9.96
CA ALA A 96 -2.91 14.62 11.24
C ALA A 96 -3.13 13.63 12.40
N GLN A 97 -3.87 12.55 12.17
CA GLN A 97 -4.09 11.52 13.20
C GLN A 97 -2.80 10.77 13.56
N LEU A 98 -1.98 10.43 12.57
CA LEU A 98 -0.70 9.76 12.82
C LEU A 98 0.24 10.65 13.64
N GLU A 99 0.33 11.94 13.31
CA GLU A 99 1.12 12.93 14.05
C GLU A 99 0.61 13.11 15.49
N VAL A 100 -0.71 13.27 15.68
CA VAL A 100 -1.32 13.38 17.02
C VAL A 100 -1.04 12.16 17.89
N HIS A 101 -0.96 10.97 17.28
CA HIS A 101 -0.65 9.73 17.99
C HIS A 101 0.86 9.42 18.07
N GLY A 102 1.72 10.38 17.75
CA GLY A 102 3.15 10.31 18.01
C GLY A 102 3.97 9.59 16.94
N LEU A 103 3.45 9.42 15.72
CA LEU A 103 4.28 8.97 14.61
C LEU A 103 5.17 10.15 14.14
N PRO A 104 6.51 10.00 14.12
CA PRO A 104 7.39 11.07 13.69
C PRO A 104 7.09 11.54 12.25
N PRO A 105 7.10 12.86 11.98
CA PRO A 105 6.69 13.40 10.69
C PRO A 105 7.70 13.12 9.56
N ASP A 106 8.92 12.70 9.90
CA ASP A 106 10.00 12.32 8.99
C ASP A 106 9.95 10.83 8.57
N VAL A 107 9.07 10.02 9.18
CA VAL A 107 8.90 8.60 8.82
C VAL A 107 8.68 8.46 7.31
N PRO A 108 9.46 7.61 6.62
CA PRO A 108 9.34 7.39 5.19
C PRO A 108 7.96 6.89 4.76
N ALA A 109 7.44 7.45 3.68
CA ALA A 109 6.15 7.07 3.13
C ALA A 109 6.09 7.21 1.60
N VAL A 110 5.13 6.52 0.99
CA VAL A 110 4.86 6.64 -0.45
C VAL A 110 3.37 6.47 -0.73
N ALA A 111 2.84 7.31 -1.61
CA ALA A 111 1.50 7.19 -2.17
C ALA A 111 1.58 6.73 -3.62
N VAL A 112 0.83 5.68 -3.96
CA VAL A 112 0.86 5.04 -5.28
C VAL A 112 -0.55 4.96 -5.83
N GLU A 113 -0.82 5.76 -6.87
CA GLU A 113 -2.07 5.67 -7.61
C GLU A 113 -1.97 4.62 -8.71
N ARG A 114 -3.05 3.83 -8.89
CA ARG A 114 -3.20 2.85 -9.99
C ARG A 114 -1.97 1.94 -10.09
N GLY A 115 -1.55 1.43 -8.94
CA GLY A 115 -0.39 0.55 -8.80
C GLY A 115 -0.39 -0.61 -9.78
N THR A 116 0.80 -1.03 -10.20
CA THR A 116 1.07 -2.10 -11.17
C THR A 116 0.42 -1.91 -12.54
N THR A 117 -0.07 -0.70 -12.87
CA THR A 117 -0.63 -0.38 -14.19
C THR A 117 0.28 0.55 -14.99
N ARG A 118 0.05 0.66 -16.30
CA ARG A 118 0.75 1.64 -17.16
C ARG A 118 0.49 3.10 -16.79
N ARG A 119 -0.52 3.37 -15.97
CA ARG A 119 -0.89 4.72 -15.50
C ARG A 119 -0.50 4.94 -14.04
N GLN A 120 0.38 4.08 -13.50
CA GLN A 120 0.87 4.22 -12.13
C GLN A 120 1.53 5.59 -11.96
N ARG A 121 1.18 6.27 -10.86
CA ARG A 121 1.86 7.49 -10.41
C ARG A 121 2.34 7.26 -8.99
N VAL A 122 3.56 7.69 -8.70
CA VAL A 122 4.21 7.50 -7.41
C VAL A 122 4.55 8.86 -6.82
N CYS A 123 4.24 9.04 -5.54
CA CYS A 123 4.59 10.23 -4.78
C CYS A 123 5.33 9.80 -3.50
N TRP A 124 6.65 10.00 -3.50
CA TRP A 124 7.52 9.77 -2.34
C TRP A 124 7.51 10.98 -1.41
N GLY A 125 7.66 10.75 -0.10
CA GLY A 125 7.83 11.80 0.91
C GLY A 125 7.84 11.22 2.32
N SER A 126 8.00 12.06 3.34
CA SER A 126 7.74 11.62 4.72
C SER A 126 6.25 11.72 5.07
N VAL A 127 5.82 11.13 6.20
CA VAL A 127 4.45 11.24 6.72
C VAL A 127 3.98 12.69 6.73
N GLY A 128 4.79 13.62 7.28
CA GLY A 128 4.45 15.03 7.38
C GLY A 128 4.35 15.78 6.05
N GLN A 129 4.86 15.20 4.97
CA GLN A 129 4.89 15.84 3.65
C GLN A 129 3.93 15.20 2.64
N LEU A 130 3.53 13.95 2.87
CA LEU A 130 2.90 13.12 1.85
C LEU A 130 1.55 13.68 1.41
N ALA A 131 0.72 14.21 2.32
CA ALA A 131 -0.59 14.74 1.96
C ALA A 131 -0.49 15.95 1.02
N GLY A 132 0.32 16.95 1.37
CA GLY A 132 0.53 18.13 0.54
C GLY A 132 1.11 17.79 -0.83
N ARG A 133 2.03 16.81 -0.89
CA ARG A 133 2.65 16.38 -2.14
C ARG A 133 1.71 15.59 -3.04
N ALA A 134 0.92 14.68 -2.46
CA ALA A 134 -0.11 13.94 -3.19
C ALA A 134 -1.16 14.88 -3.78
N GLN A 135 -1.56 15.91 -3.02
CA GLN A 135 -2.47 16.96 -3.49
C GLN A 135 -1.85 17.78 -4.62
N ALA A 136 -0.61 18.24 -4.47
CA ALA A 136 0.09 19.01 -5.51
C ALA A 136 0.28 18.20 -6.81
N ALA A 137 0.49 16.88 -6.70
CA ALA A 137 0.55 15.96 -7.83
C ALA A 137 -0.84 15.59 -8.42
N GLY A 138 -1.92 16.01 -7.76
CA GLY A 138 -3.29 15.69 -8.14
C GLY A 138 -3.58 14.20 -8.18
N LEU A 139 -3.04 13.43 -7.23
CA LEU A 139 -3.33 11.99 -7.11
C LEU A 139 -4.82 11.76 -6.87
N LYS A 140 -5.34 10.67 -7.43
CA LYS A 140 -6.76 10.27 -7.30
C LYS A 140 -6.86 8.80 -6.97
N SER A 141 -7.96 8.42 -6.33
CA SER A 141 -8.29 7.02 -6.09
C SER A 141 -8.36 6.22 -7.41
N PRO A 142 -7.94 4.94 -7.41
CA PRO A 142 -7.42 4.18 -6.27
C PRO A 142 -5.95 4.50 -5.95
N THR A 143 -5.69 4.86 -4.69
CA THR A 143 -4.35 5.17 -4.17
C THR A 143 -4.06 4.29 -2.95
N LEU A 144 -2.92 3.62 -2.95
CA LEU A 144 -2.38 2.96 -1.77
C LEU A 144 -1.33 3.85 -1.12
N ILE A 145 -1.32 3.91 0.21
CA ILE A 145 -0.29 4.58 1.00
C ILE A 145 0.49 3.52 1.77
N ILE A 146 1.82 3.60 1.72
CA ILE A 146 2.73 2.74 2.47
C ILE A 146 3.56 3.65 3.36
N ILE A 147 3.62 3.34 4.65
CA ILE A 147 4.31 4.13 5.68
C ILE A 147 5.22 3.20 6.46
N GLY A 148 6.47 3.60 6.68
CA GLY A 148 7.42 2.91 7.53
C GLY A 148 8.83 2.92 6.96
N GLN A 149 9.80 2.62 7.83
CA GLN A 149 11.23 2.68 7.49
C GLN A 149 11.62 1.79 6.30
N VAL A 150 10.87 0.71 6.03
CA VAL A 150 11.08 -0.14 4.85
C VAL A 150 10.97 0.60 3.51
N VAL A 151 10.24 1.72 3.46
CA VAL A 151 10.15 2.57 2.25
C VAL A 151 11.51 3.14 1.88
N SER A 152 12.38 3.41 2.88
CA SER A 152 13.73 3.94 2.64
C SER A 152 14.68 2.98 1.91
N LEU A 153 14.35 1.68 1.94
CA LEU A 153 15.12 0.63 1.28
C LEU A 153 14.84 0.56 -0.22
N ALA A 154 13.79 1.24 -0.70
CA ALA A 154 13.43 1.24 -2.10
C ALA A 154 14.37 2.12 -2.94
N PRO A 155 14.77 1.68 -4.15
CA PRO A 155 15.62 2.50 -5.02
C PRO A 155 15.02 3.85 -5.39
N GLY A 156 13.68 3.94 -5.50
CA GLY A 156 12.99 5.20 -5.78
C GLY A 156 13.10 6.21 -4.63
N TRP A 157 13.27 5.76 -3.39
CA TRP A 157 13.45 6.62 -2.23
C TRP A 157 14.80 7.35 -2.25
N SER A 158 15.89 6.62 -2.48
CA SER A 158 17.24 7.21 -2.52
C SER A 158 17.38 8.21 -3.67
N GLN A 159 16.81 7.89 -4.85
CA GLN A 159 16.76 8.82 -5.98
C GLN A 159 15.99 10.09 -5.64
N TRP A 160 14.86 9.96 -4.94
CA TRP A 160 14.07 11.10 -4.51
C TRP A 160 14.83 11.99 -3.51
N GLN A 161 15.49 11.40 -2.51
CA GLN A 161 16.29 12.14 -1.53
C GLN A 161 17.43 12.91 -2.21
N ALA A 162 18.16 12.27 -3.14
CA ALA A 162 19.26 12.90 -3.86
C ALA A 162 18.81 14.06 -4.76
N ALA A 163 17.62 13.97 -5.35
CA ALA A 163 17.09 15.00 -6.24
C ALA A 163 16.62 16.27 -5.50
N GLY A 164 16.37 16.21 -4.19
CA GLY A 164 15.85 17.34 -3.39
C GLY A 164 14.49 17.89 -3.85
N LYS A 165 13.83 17.23 -4.82
CA LYS A 165 12.58 17.65 -5.49
C LYS A 165 11.70 16.42 -5.80
N PRO A 166 10.37 16.58 -6.00
CA PRO A 166 9.49 15.45 -6.28
C PRO A 166 9.87 14.75 -7.60
N LEU A 167 10.20 13.46 -7.52
CA LEU A 167 10.19 12.59 -8.69
C LEU A 167 8.74 12.16 -8.93
N VAL A 168 8.03 12.92 -9.75
CA VAL A 168 6.75 12.45 -10.30
C VAL A 168 7.07 11.64 -11.54
N TRP A 169 6.95 10.32 -11.42
CA TRP A 169 7.07 9.45 -12.59
C TRP A 169 5.83 9.64 -13.47
N SER A 170 5.98 10.33 -14.60
CA SER A 170 4.93 10.49 -15.59
C SER A 170 4.94 9.28 -16.54
N ALA A 171 3.74 8.78 -16.87
CA ALA A 171 3.56 7.61 -17.71
C ALA A 171 4.26 7.77 -19.07
N GLY A 172 5.31 6.98 -19.30
CA GLY A 172 6.08 6.98 -20.55
C GLY A 172 7.32 6.10 -20.47
N GLN A 173 8.03 6.16 -19.35
CA GLN A 173 9.20 5.34 -19.08
C GLN A 173 9.00 4.54 -17.79
N PRO A 174 8.08 3.59 -17.57
CA PRO A 174 8.27 2.66 -16.45
C PRO A 174 9.69 2.04 -16.55
N PRO A 175 10.35 1.60 -15.47
CA PRO A 175 11.43 0.63 -15.62
C PRO A 175 10.82 -0.59 -16.33
N ARG A 176 10.91 -0.59 -17.66
CA ARG A 176 10.33 -1.62 -18.51
C ARG A 176 11.35 -2.75 -18.50
N HIS A 177 10.85 -3.93 -18.14
CA HIS A 177 11.58 -5.19 -17.91
C HIS A 177 12.11 -5.30 -16.50
N GLY A 178 11.89 -6.48 -15.94
CA GLY A 178 11.93 -6.79 -14.52
C GLY A 178 13.05 -6.10 -13.77
N TYR A 179 12.76 -5.79 -12.52
CA TYR A 179 13.81 -5.66 -11.53
C TYR A 179 14.73 -6.89 -11.66
N ARG A 180 15.83 -6.74 -12.40
CA ARG A 180 17.10 -7.26 -11.92
C ARG A 180 17.23 -6.47 -10.64
N LEU A 181 16.80 -7.04 -9.50
CA LEU A 181 17.13 -6.50 -8.20
C LEU A 181 18.59 -6.08 -8.36
N PRO A 182 18.96 -4.78 -8.30
CA PRO A 182 20.36 -4.52 -8.01
C PRO A 182 20.56 -5.38 -6.78
N VAL A 183 21.49 -6.35 -6.86
CA VAL A 183 21.89 -7.14 -5.68
C VAL A 183 21.94 -6.09 -4.59
N LEU A 184 20.95 -6.14 -3.67
CA LEU A 184 20.60 -4.97 -2.85
C LEU A 184 21.92 -4.45 -2.36
N ASP A 185 22.34 -3.26 -2.80
CA ASP A 185 23.74 -2.85 -2.67
C ASP A 185 24.08 -3.04 -1.20
N THR A 186 24.85 -4.08 -0.92
CA THR A 186 24.91 -4.62 0.44
C THR A 186 25.54 -3.58 1.33
N GLU A 187 26.38 -2.71 0.76
CA GLU A 187 26.94 -1.55 1.44
C GLU A 187 25.88 -0.49 1.70
N LEU A 188 25.01 -0.14 0.74
CA LEU A 188 23.93 0.83 0.96
C LEU A 188 22.92 0.33 2.01
N LEU A 189 22.51 -0.94 1.93
CA LEU A 189 21.63 -1.53 2.95
C LEU A 189 22.29 -1.57 4.32
N GLN A 190 23.58 -1.92 4.39
CA GLN A 190 24.30 -1.97 5.65
C GLN A 190 24.53 -0.56 6.21
N GLN A 191 24.80 0.44 5.38
CA GLN A 191 24.87 1.85 5.77
C GLN A 191 23.53 2.38 6.25
N GLN A 192 22.43 2.07 5.57
CA GLN A 192 21.07 2.44 5.99
C GLN A 192 20.68 1.72 7.29
N GLN A 193 21.03 0.44 7.45
CA GLN A 193 20.77 -0.32 8.66
C GLN A 193 21.61 0.18 9.83
N LEU A 194 22.87 0.56 9.59
CA LEU A 194 23.73 1.22 10.58
C LEU A 194 23.15 2.57 11.00
N ALA A 195 22.72 3.41 10.04
CA ALA A 195 22.08 4.70 10.31
C ALA A 195 20.78 4.55 11.12
N LEU A 196 19.92 3.61 10.76
CA LEU A 196 18.67 3.30 11.49
C LEU A 196 18.95 2.78 12.90
N SER A 197 19.96 1.91 13.07
CA SER A 197 20.35 1.40 14.39
C SER A 197 20.97 2.48 15.30
N ALA A 198 21.68 3.45 14.71
CA ALA A 198 22.22 4.60 15.45
C ALA A 198 21.09 5.51 15.96
N GLN A 199 20.07 5.76 15.13
CA GLN A 199 18.88 6.56 15.52
C GLN A 199 18.06 5.90 16.64
N CYS A 200 17.92 4.57 16.62
CA CYS A 200 17.20 3.83 17.65
C CYS A 200 17.96 3.78 18.99
N SER A 201 19.29 3.94 18.97
CA SER A 201 20.13 3.93 20.18
C SER A 201 20.12 5.27 20.92
N THR A 202 19.91 6.38 20.21
CA THR A 202 19.77 7.73 20.82
C THR A 202 18.46 7.92 21.58
N GLU A 203 17.35 7.29 21.14
CA GLU A 203 16.06 7.38 21.84
C GLU A 203 15.99 6.54 23.14
N ALA A 204 16.89 5.57 23.30
CA ALA A 204 16.98 4.75 24.53
C ALA A 204 17.77 5.45 25.66
N GLY A 205 18.44 6.57 25.40
CA GLY A 205 19.35 7.25 26.32
C GLY A 205 18.78 8.44 27.10
N GLU A 206 17.60 8.96 26.74
CA GLU A 206 17.02 10.17 27.38
C GLU A 206 15.98 9.87 28.50
N GLY A 207 15.89 8.61 28.95
CA GLY A 207 14.92 8.16 29.96
C GLY A 207 15.45 7.97 31.39
N GLN A 208 16.63 8.50 31.73
CA GLN A 208 17.17 8.46 33.09
C GLN A 208 17.86 9.78 33.46
N GLU A 209 17.07 10.74 33.94
CA GLU A 209 17.45 11.68 35.00
C GLU A 209 16.21 12.05 35.84
#